data_AF-A0A7Y4ZVN6-F1
#
_entry.id   AF-A0A7Y4ZVN6-F1
#
_cell.length_a   1.000
_cell.length_b   1.000
_cell.length_c   1.000
_cell.angle_alpha   90.00
_cell.angle_beta   90.00
_cell.angle_gamma   90.00
#
_symmetry.space_group_name_H-M   'P 1'
#
loop_
_entity.id
_entity.type
_entity.pdbx_description
1 polymer ?
#
loop_
_entity_poly.entity_id
_entity_poly.type
_entity_poly.pdbx_seq_one_letter_code
_entity_poly.pdbx_strand_id
1 'polypeptide(L)'
;GKNVYVKVPVTNTKREKANAMVERLAKDGIQLNVTALMTLEQVKEVTAALKDGPHSYISVFAGRIADTGLDPVPLMTDALKIMKDAPKAELIWASPRELLNIFHADSIGCHVITVTNDILAKLKLVGKDLSDYSLETVQMFHRDGEASGFKL
;
A
#
# COMPACT_ATOMS: atom_id res chain seq x y z
N GLY A 1 0.43 -20.26 12.87
CA GLY A 1 0.12 -21.09 11.69
C GLY A 1 1.10 -20.79 10.57
N LYS A 2 1.20 -21.63 9.54
CA LYS A 2 2.18 -21.47 8.43
C LYS A 2 2.02 -20.19 7.59
N ASN A 3 0.87 -19.52 7.70
CA ASN A 3 0.53 -18.29 6.95
C ASN A 3 0.54 -17.04 7.85
N VAL A 4 1.23 -17.09 9.00
CA VAL A 4 1.23 -15.99 9.96
C VAL A 4 2.51 -15.19 9.81
N TYR A 5 2.35 -13.91 9.44
CA TYR A 5 3.44 -12.94 9.40
C TYR A 5 3.34 -12.04 10.63
N VAL A 6 4.41 -11.98 11.43
CA VAL A 6 4.45 -11.09 12.60
C VAL A 6 4.61 -9.65 12.11
N LYS A 7 3.64 -8.80 12.43
CA LYS A 7 3.65 -7.40 12.00
C LYS A 7 4.51 -6.57 12.94
N VAL A 8 5.56 -5.93 12.40
CA VAL A 8 6.54 -5.16 13.17
C VAL A 8 6.62 -3.74 12.59
N PRO A 9 6.31 -2.67 13.33
CA PRO A 9 6.53 -1.33 12.83
C PRO A 9 8.03 -1.05 12.70
N VAL A 10 8.43 -0.30 11.66
CA VAL A 10 9.85 0.03 11.40
C VAL A 10 10.50 0.84 12.52
N THR A 11 9.70 1.58 13.29
CA THR A 11 10.14 2.29 14.50
C THR A 11 9.11 2.15 15.63
N ASN A 12 9.54 2.33 16.88
CA ASN A 12 8.63 2.46 18.01
C ASN A 12 8.16 3.91 18.24
N THR A 13 7.40 4.14 19.32
CA THR A 13 6.87 5.47 19.70
C THR A 13 7.93 6.49 20.09
N LYS A 14 9.18 6.06 20.32
CA LYS A 14 10.35 6.91 20.59
C LYS A 14 11.19 7.15 19.34
N ARG A 15 10.74 6.70 18.16
CA ARG A 15 11.47 6.74 16.88
C ARG A 15 12.73 5.85 16.87
N GLU A 16 12.85 4.91 17.80
CA GLU A 16 13.95 3.95 17.79
C GLU A 16 13.69 2.91 16.68
N LYS A 17 14.72 2.63 15.87
CA LYS A 17 14.65 1.72 14.72
C LYS A 17 14.50 0.27 15.19
N ALA A 18 13.65 -0.50 14.51
CA ALA A 18 13.38 -1.90 14.84
C ALA A 18 14.34 -2.90 14.15
N ASN A 19 15.31 -2.42 13.36
CA ASN A 19 16.11 -3.22 12.43
C ASN A 19 16.82 -4.41 13.11
N ALA A 20 17.43 -4.20 14.28
CA ALA A 20 18.10 -5.27 15.03
C ALA A 20 17.12 -6.36 15.51
N MET A 21 15.90 -5.98 15.88
CA MET A 21 14.85 -6.93 16.25
C MET A 21 14.34 -7.69 15.01
N VAL A 22 14.12 -6.98 13.89
CA VAL A 22 13.72 -7.57 12.61
C VAL A 22 14.75 -8.61 12.17
N GLU A 23 16.04 -8.27 12.19
CA GLU A 23 17.13 -9.18 11.81
C GLU A 23 17.18 -10.42 12.72
N ARG A 24 17.03 -10.24 14.04
CA ARG A 24 17.01 -11.36 14.98
C ARG A 24 15.86 -12.33 14.67
N LEU A 25 14.64 -11.80 14.54
CA LEU A 25 13.46 -12.62 14.25
C LEU A 25 13.56 -13.31 12.88
N ALA A 26 14.10 -12.63 11.88
CA ALA A 26 14.34 -13.21 10.57
C ALA A 26 15.37 -14.36 10.62
N LYS A 27 16.45 -14.22 11.40
CA LYS A 27 17.43 -15.30 11.65
C LYS A 27 16.82 -16.50 12.38
N ASP A 28 15.83 -16.24 13.25
CA ASP A 28 15.05 -17.29 13.92
C ASP A 28 14.02 -17.96 12.98
N GLY A 29 13.99 -17.61 11.69
CA GLY A 29 13.10 -18.19 10.69
C GLY A 29 11.65 -17.69 10.76
N ILE A 30 11.41 -16.59 11.47
CA ILE A 30 10.07 -16.01 11.62
C ILE A 30 9.74 -15.13 10.40
N GLN A 31 8.59 -15.40 9.76
CA GLN A 31 8.07 -14.57 8.68
C GLN A 31 7.56 -13.23 9.22
N LEU A 32 8.00 -12.12 8.62
CA LEU A 32 7.70 -10.78 9.11
C LEU A 32 6.91 -9.96 8.10
N ASN A 33 6.03 -9.09 8.58
CA ASN A 33 5.55 -7.96 7.81
C ASN A 33 6.06 -6.67 8.49
N VAL A 34 7.15 -6.12 7.98
CA VAL A 34 7.70 -4.88 8.51
C VAL A 34 6.91 -3.71 7.92
N THR A 35 6.27 -2.92 8.77
CA THR A 35 5.19 -2.01 8.39
C THR A 35 5.48 -0.55 8.74
N ALA A 36 4.67 0.36 8.19
CA ALA A 36 4.74 1.79 8.41
C ALA A 36 6.03 2.44 7.89
N LEU A 37 6.60 1.89 6.82
CA LEU A 37 7.69 2.51 6.09
C LEU A 37 7.16 3.65 5.21
N MET A 38 7.92 4.73 5.13
CA MET A 38 7.64 5.92 4.32
C MET A 38 8.85 6.39 3.51
N THR A 39 10.07 5.96 3.84
CA THR A 39 11.30 6.46 3.22
C THR A 39 12.14 5.35 2.61
N LEU A 40 12.94 5.68 1.59
CA LEU A 40 13.87 4.73 0.98
C LEU A 40 14.97 4.29 1.97
N GLU A 41 15.36 5.12 2.92
CA GLU A 41 16.31 4.73 3.99
C GLU A 41 15.73 3.57 4.81
N GLN A 42 14.48 3.69 5.25
CA GLN A 42 13.79 2.61 5.96
C GLN A 42 13.71 1.34 5.12
N VAL A 43 13.43 1.46 3.81
CA VAL A 43 13.40 0.30 2.91
C VAL A 43 14.76 -0.36 2.82
N LYS A 44 15.85 0.41 2.65
CA LYS A 44 17.23 -0.13 2.60
C LYS A 44 17.58 -0.90 3.87
N GLU A 45 17.29 -0.31 5.01
CA GLU A 45 17.61 -0.90 6.31
C GLU A 45 16.83 -2.18 6.59
N VAL A 46 15.52 -2.18 6.30
CA VAL A 46 14.68 -3.37 6.46
C VAL A 46 15.07 -4.45 5.46
N THR A 47 15.38 -4.08 4.22
CA THR A 47 15.88 -5.02 3.20
C THR A 47 17.15 -5.71 3.68
N ALA A 48 18.12 -4.97 4.22
CA ALA A 48 19.35 -5.53 4.77
C ALA A 48 19.07 -6.50 5.94
N ALA A 49 18.16 -6.15 6.84
CA ALA A 49 17.78 -6.99 7.98
C ALA A 49 17.05 -8.29 7.57
N LEU A 50 16.39 -8.30 6.39
CA LEU A 50 15.62 -9.45 5.88
C LEU A 50 16.37 -10.29 4.84
N LYS A 51 17.55 -9.84 4.37
CA LYS A 51 18.29 -10.41 3.24
C LYS A 51 18.41 -11.95 3.26
N ASP A 52 18.82 -12.51 4.40
CA ASP A 52 19.01 -13.96 4.56
C ASP A 52 17.84 -14.66 5.29
N GLY A 53 16.74 -13.93 5.52
CA GLY A 53 15.58 -14.40 6.27
C GLY A 53 14.62 -15.31 5.46
N PRO A 54 13.50 -15.70 6.08
CA PRO A 54 12.39 -16.34 5.38
C PRO A 54 11.60 -15.33 4.53
N HIS A 55 10.63 -15.83 3.76
CA HIS A 55 9.65 -14.98 3.07
C HIS A 55 9.02 -13.96 4.03
N SER A 56 9.05 -12.69 3.64
CA SER A 56 8.64 -11.56 4.46
C SER A 56 8.08 -10.45 3.59
N TYR A 57 7.32 -9.55 4.20
CA TYR A 57 6.77 -8.38 3.54
C TYR A 57 7.44 -7.10 4.05
N ILE A 58 7.64 -6.16 3.13
CA ILE A 58 8.02 -4.79 3.41
C ILE A 58 6.81 -3.92 3.01
N SER A 59 6.09 -3.37 3.98
CA SER A 59 4.90 -2.55 3.74
C SER A 59 5.22 -1.06 3.76
N VAL A 60 5.29 -0.46 2.57
CA VAL A 60 5.45 0.98 2.39
C VAL A 60 4.08 1.62 2.29
N PHE A 61 3.81 2.63 3.12
CA PHE A 61 2.51 3.29 3.22
C PHE A 61 2.41 4.38 2.14
N ALA A 62 2.36 3.95 0.88
CA ALA A 62 2.33 4.81 -0.30
C ALA A 62 1.20 5.86 -0.26
N GLY A 63 0.01 5.51 0.24
CA GLY A 63 -1.04 6.52 0.37
C GLY A 63 -0.81 7.55 1.48
N ARG A 64 -0.04 7.23 2.53
CA ARG A 64 0.39 8.24 3.52
C ARG A 64 1.48 9.16 2.97
N ILE A 65 2.31 8.67 2.04
CA ILE A 65 3.21 9.51 1.26
C ILE A 65 2.39 10.43 0.35
N ALA A 66 1.36 9.90 -0.32
CA ALA A 66 0.45 10.72 -1.15
C ALA A 66 -0.31 11.79 -0.33
N ASP A 67 -0.71 11.48 0.91
CA ASP A 67 -1.34 12.46 1.81
C ASP A 67 -0.46 13.71 2.05
N THR A 68 0.86 13.65 1.80
CA THR A 68 1.76 14.81 1.93
C THR A 68 1.89 15.63 0.64
N GLY A 69 1.22 15.22 -0.44
CA GLY A 69 1.30 15.85 -1.76
C GLY A 69 2.44 15.32 -2.65
N LEU A 70 3.15 14.27 -2.22
CA LEU A 70 4.18 13.61 -3.02
C LEU A 70 3.59 12.46 -3.84
N ASP A 71 4.01 12.32 -5.10
CA ASP A 71 3.73 11.11 -5.87
C ASP A 71 4.51 9.92 -5.28
N PRO A 72 3.85 8.86 -4.80
CA PRO A 72 4.54 7.70 -4.23
C PRO A 72 5.16 6.78 -5.29
N VAL A 73 4.77 6.87 -6.57
CA VAL A 73 5.19 5.90 -7.62
C VAL A 73 6.71 5.86 -7.81
N PRO A 74 7.45 7.00 -7.91
CA PRO A 74 8.91 6.96 -7.99
C PRO A 74 9.55 6.30 -6.77
N LEU A 75 9.08 6.61 -5.57
CA LEU A 75 9.59 6.02 -4.33
C LEU A 75 9.34 4.51 -4.28
N MET A 76 8.14 4.06 -4.64
CA MET A 76 7.81 2.63 -4.69
C MET A 76 8.64 1.89 -5.74
N THR A 77 8.91 2.53 -6.89
CA THR A 77 9.79 1.98 -7.93
C THR A 77 11.22 1.81 -7.43
N ASP A 78 11.76 2.79 -6.71
CA ASP A 78 13.10 2.72 -6.13
C ASP A 78 13.17 1.71 -4.97
N ALA A 79 12.09 1.55 -4.21
CA ALA A 79 11.97 0.50 -3.20
C ALA A 79 12.13 -0.89 -3.83
N LEU A 80 11.48 -1.17 -4.97
CA LEU A 80 11.67 -2.44 -5.69
C LEU A 80 13.12 -2.68 -6.13
N LYS A 81 13.84 -1.62 -6.55
CA LYS A 81 15.27 -1.72 -6.92
C LYS A 81 16.13 -2.09 -5.71
N ILE A 82 15.88 -1.46 -4.56
CA ILE A 82 16.59 -1.74 -3.30
C ILE A 82 16.34 -3.18 -2.85
N MET A 83 15.09 -3.64 -2.93
CA MET A 83 14.67 -4.96 -2.47
C MET A 83 15.28 -6.14 -3.24
N LYS A 84 16.00 -5.90 -4.35
CA LYS A 84 16.76 -6.93 -5.06
C LYS A 84 17.76 -7.67 -4.16
N ASP A 85 18.24 -7.01 -3.10
CA ASP A 85 19.16 -7.61 -2.12
C ASP A 85 18.48 -8.61 -1.17
N ALA A 86 17.14 -8.64 -1.12
CA ALA A 86 16.35 -9.58 -0.31
C ALA A 86 15.28 -10.26 -1.20
N PRO A 87 15.65 -11.22 -2.07
CA PRO A 87 14.77 -11.74 -3.12
C PRO A 87 13.57 -12.55 -2.62
N LYS A 88 13.54 -12.93 -1.34
CA LYS A 88 12.37 -13.56 -0.71
C LYS A 88 11.37 -12.55 -0.13
N ALA A 89 11.75 -11.28 -0.07
CA ALA A 89 10.91 -10.22 0.45
C ALA A 89 10.02 -9.65 -0.64
N GLU A 90 8.76 -9.40 -0.31
CA GLU A 90 7.76 -8.84 -1.23
C GLU A 90 7.34 -7.45 -0.75
N LEU A 91 7.27 -6.52 -1.71
CA LEU A 91 6.81 -5.15 -1.45
C LEU A 91 5.29 -5.13 -1.38
N ILE A 92 4.75 -4.55 -0.31
CA ILE A 92 3.33 -4.23 -0.19
C ILE A 92 3.12 -2.72 -0.40
N TRP A 93 2.32 -2.36 -1.39
CA TRP A 93 1.67 -1.06 -1.47
C TRP A 93 0.56 -1.00 -0.41
N ALA A 94 0.87 -0.32 0.70
CA ALA A 94 -0.02 -0.22 1.84
C ALA A 94 -0.71 1.15 1.90
N SER A 95 -1.86 1.18 2.59
CA SER A 95 -2.68 2.38 2.80
C SER A 95 -3.12 3.11 1.51
N PRO A 96 -3.56 2.43 0.43
CA PRO A 96 -4.04 3.11 -0.77
C PRO A 96 -5.24 4.02 -0.46
N ARG A 97 -5.39 5.09 -1.23
CA ARG A 97 -6.45 6.11 -1.09
C ARG A 97 -7.47 6.04 -2.21
N GLU A 98 -7.04 5.60 -3.39
CA GLU A 98 -7.82 5.73 -4.61
C GLU A 98 -7.78 4.44 -5.43
N LEU A 99 -8.78 4.28 -6.31
CA LEU A 99 -8.82 3.21 -7.31
C LEU A 99 -7.55 3.20 -8.18
N LEU A 100 -7.04 4.38 -8.53
CA LEU A 100 -5.83 4.52 -9.35
C LEU A 100 -4.59 3.87 -8.73
N ASN A 101 -4.54 3.74 -7.40
CA ASN A 101 -3.38 3.13 -6.75
C ASN A 101 -3.22 1.64 -7.10
N ILE A 102 -4.29 0.93 -7.48
CA ILE A 102 -4.19 -0.44 -7.99
C ILE A 102 -3.37 -0.46 -9.28
N PHE A 103 -3.69 0.43 -10.23
CA PHE A 103 -3.00 0.53 -11.50
C PHE A 103 -1.58 1.07 -11.35
N HIS A 104 -1.33 1.98 -10.40
CA HIS A 104 0.02 2.45 -10.09
C HIS A 104 0.89 1.34 -9.49
N ALA A 105 0.33 0.50 -8.62
CA ALA A 105 1.05 -0.65 -8.06
C ALA A 105 1.37 -1.69 -9.15
N ASP A 106 0.39 -1.98 -10.02
CA ASP A 106 0.56 -2.91 -11.15
C ASP A 106 1.61 -2.40 -12.16
N SER A 107 1.56 -1.11 -12.52
CA SER A 107 2.46 -0.54 -13.54
C SER A 107 3.95 -0.58 -13.18
N ILE A 108 4.28 -0.66 -11.89
CA ILE A 108 5.66 -0.80 -11.41
C ILE A 108 6.03 -2.24 -11.05
N GLY A 109 5.10 -3.20 -11.17
CA GLY A 109 5.31 -4.58 -10.74
C GLY A 109 5.39 -4.73 -9.22
N CYS A 110 4.62 -3.96 -8.47
CA CYS A 110 4.52 -4.12 -7.01
C CYS A 110 3.89 -5.49 -6.69
N HIS A 111 4.56 -6.29 -5.85
CA HIS A 111 4.15 -7.67 -5.57
C HIS A 111 2.74 -7.79 -4.99
N VAL A 112 2.35 -6.87 -4.10
CA VAL A 112 1.06 -6.90 -3.42
C VAL A 112 0.54 -5.49 -3.19
N ILE A 113 -0.77 -5.28 -3.32
CA ILE A 113 -1.48 -4.09 -2.82
C ILE A 113 -2.59 -4.51 -1.85
N THR A 114 -2.66 -3.87 -0.68
CA THR A 114 -3.75 -4.11 0.29
C THR A 114 -4.80 -3.02 0.15
N VAL A 115 -5.92 -3.33 -0.49
CA VAL A 115 -7.04 -2.41 -0.73
C VAL A 115 -8.22 -2.71 0.19
N THR A 116 -8.97 -1.66 0.52
CA THR A 116 -10.23 -1.77 1.25
C THR A 116 -11.37 -2.20 0.32
N ASN A 117 -12.47 -2.69 0.91
CA ASN A 117 -13.63 -3.16 0.14
C ASN A 117 -14.27 -2.04 -0.70
N ASP A 118 -14.24 -0.79 -0.25
CA ASP A 118 -14.76 0.35 -1.01
C ASP A 118 -13.91 0.66 -2.25
N ILE A 119 -12.59 0.54 -2.17
CA ILE A 119 -11.70 0.67 -3.34
C ILE A 119 -11.94 -0.50 -4.30
N LEU A 120 -12.01 -1.73 -3.79
CA LEU A 120 -12.32 -2.91 -4.61
C LEU A 120 -13.67 -2.79 -5.31
N ALA A 121 -14.70 -2.31 -4.62
CA ALA A 121 -16.03 -2.14 -5.20
C ALA A 121 -16.06 -1.14 -6.37
N LYS A 122 -15.10 -0.21 -6.45
CA LYS A 122 -14.97 0.73 -7.57
C LYS A 122 -14.39 0.09 -8.83
N LEU A 123 -13.84 -1.13 -8.76
CA LEU A 123 -13.35 -1.85 -9.96
C LEU A 123 -14.44 -2.06 -11.01
N LYS A 124 -15.72 -2.15 -10.61
CA LYS A 124 -16.86 -2.22 -11.55
C LYS A 124 -17.03 -0.97 -12.42
N LEU A 125 -16.40 0.15 -12.06
CA LEU A 125 -16.44 1.41 -12.81
C LEU A 125 -15.30 1.49 -13.85
N VAL A 126 -14.35 0.55 -13.83
CA VAL A 126 -13.22 0.56 -14.75
C VAL A 126 -13.73 0.41 -16.18
N GLY A 127 -13.35 1.36 -17.05
CA GLY A 127 -13.78 1.39 -18.44
C GLY A 127 -15.22 1.88 -18.67
N LYS A 128 -15.91 2.36 -17.63
CA LYS A 128 -17.25 2.95 -17.79
C LYS A 128 -17.18 4.19 -18.69
N ASP A 129 -18.13 4.29 -19.63
CA ASP A 129 -18.25 5.48 -20.47
C ASP A 129 -18.48 6.74 -19.63
N LEU A 130 -17.73 7.80 -19.92
CA LEU A 130 -17.73 9.02 -19.12
C LEU A 130 -18.99 9.86 -19.34
N SER A 131 -19.61 9.80 -20.52
CA SER A 131 -20.87 10.48 -20.79
C SER A 131 -22.01 9.81 -20.03
N ASP A 132 -22.05 8.48 -20.01
CA ASP A 132 -23.02 7.73 -19.19
C ASP A 132 -22.82 7.97 -17.70
N TYR A 133 -21.57 7.96 -17.22
CA TYR A 133 -21.30 8.20 -15.80
C TYR A 133 -21.63 9.64 -15.37
N SER A 134 -21.43 10.62 -16.26
CA SER A 134 -21.88 12.00 -16.06
C SER A 134 -23.41 12.07 -15.94
N LEU A 135 -24.16 11.40 -16.83
CA LEU A 135 -25.61 11.34 -16.76
C LEU A 135 -26.10 10.70 -15.45
N GLU A 136 -25.55 9.55 -15.04
CA GLU A 136 -25.90 8.89 -13.78
C GLU A 136 -25.64 9.77 -12.56
N THR A 137 -24.59 10.57 -12.61
CA THR A 137 -24.23 11.53 -11.57
C THR A 137 -25.28 12.65 -11.47
N VAL A 138 -25.72 13.20 -12.61
CA VAL A 138 -26.80 14.21 -12.63
C VAL A 138 -28.13 13.62 -12.13
N GLN A 139 -28.45 12.38 -12.52
CA GLN A 139 -29.63 11.69 -12.02
C GLN A 139 -29.57 11.46 -10.50
N MET A 140 -28.38 11.21 -9.94
CA MET A 140 -28.17 11.14 -8.49
C MET A 140 -28.42 12.49 -7.82
N PHE A 141 -27.89 13.59 -8.36
CA PHE A 141 -28.16 14.93 -7.84
C PHE A 141 -29.66 15.29 -7.83
N HIS A 142 -30.39 14.92 -8.88
CA HIS A 142 -31.84 15.11 -8.94
C HIS A 142 -32.56 14.37 -7.81
N ARG A 143 -32.26 13.07 -7.64
CA ARG A 143 -32.87 12.24 -6.58
C ARG A 143 -32.56 12.78 -5.18
N ASP A 144 -31.33 13.23 -4.94
CA ASP A 144 -30.94 13.79 -3.64
C ASP A 144 -31.68 15.12 -3.35
N GLY A 145 -31.91 15.93 -4.39
CA GLY A 145 -32.71 17.15 -4.30
C GLY A 145 -34.19 16.89 -3.99
N GLU A 146 -34.80 15.92 -4.69
CA GLU A 146 -36.17 15.47 -4.42
C GLU A 146 -36.32 14.92 -2.99
N ALA A 147 -35.36 14.09 -2.55
CA ALA A 147 -35.35 13.52 -1.20
C ALA A 147 -35.19 14.58 -0.10
N SER A 148 -34.59 15.72 -0.43
CA SER A 148 -34.43 16.87 0.46
C SER A 148 -35.64 17.83 0.45
N GLY A 149 -36.68 17.54 -0.33
CA GLY A 149 -37.93 18.31 -0.38
C GLY A 149 -37.94 19.47 -1.37
N PHE A 150 -36.92 19.59 -2.23
CA PHE A 150 -36.94 20.56 -3.33
C PHE A 150 -37.81 20.04 -4.48
N LYS A 151 -38.54 20.95 -5.13
CA LYS A 151 -39.13 20.69 -6.46
C LYS A 151 -38.13 21.19 -7.50
N LEU A 152 -37.49 20.25 -8.19
CA LEU A 152 -36.51 20.50 -9.25
C LEU A 152 -37.14 20.28 -10.62
#